data_AF-A0A7C6N4D9-F1
#
_entry.id   AF-A0A7C6N4D9-F1
#
_cell.length_a   1.000
_cell.length_b   1.000
_cell.length_c   1.000
_cell.angle_alpha   90.00
_cell.angle_beta   90.00
_cell.angle_gamma   90.00
#
_symmetry.space_group_name_H-M   'P 1'
#
loop_
_entity.id
_entity.type
_entity.pdbx_description
1 polymer ?
#
loop_
_entity_poly.entity_id
_entity_poly.type
_entity_poly.pdbx_seq_one_letter_code
_entity_poly.pdbx_strand_id
1 'polypeptide(L)'
;MYLEAILAHKKEEVKKKKRAGFFAGLPGKSGNLNLPGGSGNLPGGSPPGLHENLPGEGLFGRSLPGGKRFRSALAAPGISVVAEVKRASPSRGLIAPGLDPVKTAVLYEENGAAAISVLTEEKFFRGGIHDLRAVKKASTLPVLAKDFFLEPCQIEEAAGAGADAILLIMAILSR
;
A
#
# COMPACT_ATOMS: atom_id res chain seq x y z
N MET A 1 -1.22 -19.12 18.02
CA MET A 1 -2.25 -18.44 18.85
C MET A 1 -2.50 -16.99 18.43
N TYR A 2 -1.49 -16.11 18.36
CA TYR A 2 -1.71 -14.70 17.99
C TYR A 2 -2.20 -14.47 16.55
N LEU A 3 -1.68 -15.23 15.58
CA LEU A 3 -2.08 -15.08 14.18
C LEU A 3 -3.59 -15.28 13.99
N GLU A 4 -4.14 -16.40 14.47
CA GLU A 4 -5.59 -16.67 14.41
C GLU A 4 -6.43 -15.56 15.03
N ALA A 5 -6.02 -15.04 16.19
CA ALA A 5 -6.73 -13.94 16.85
C ALA A 5 -6.69 -12.64 16.03
N ILE A 6 -5.55 -12.35 15.40
CA ILE A 6 -5.40 -11.20 14.49
C ILE A 6 -6.29 -11.38 13.27
N LEU A 7 -6.26 -12.55 12.63
CA LEU A 7 -7.05 -12.82 11.43
C LEU A 7 -8.55 -12.77 11.70
N ALA A 8 -9.01 -13.34 12.82
CA ALA A 8 -10.40 -13.27 13.24
C ALA A 8 -10.84 -11.82 13.44
N HIS A 9 -10.02 -11.00 14.10
CA HIS A 9 -10.34 -9.58 14.28
C HIS A 9 -10.36 -8.81 12.96
N LYS A 10 -9.36 -9.03 12.10
CA LYS A 10 -9.24 -8.34 10.81
C LYS A 10 -10.42 -8.67 9.88
N LYS A 11 -10.88 -9.92 9.86
CA LYS A 11 -12.09 -10.32 9.12
C LYS A 11 -13.32 -9.51 9.57
N GLU A 12 -13.50 -9.32 10.88
CA GLU A 12 -14.61 -8.53 11.40
C GLU A 12 -14.46 -7.03 11.12
N GLU A 13 -13.23 -6.49 11.17
CA GLU A 13 -12.93 -5.11 10.77
C GLU A 13 -13.33 -4.87 9.30
N VAL A 14 -12.88 -5.73 8.39
CA VAL A 14 -13.16 -5.63 6.94
C VAL A 14 -14.66 -5.73 6.68
N LYS A 15 -15.37 -6.68 7.30
CA LYS A 15 -16.83 -6.79 7.19
C LYS A 15 -17.55 -5.52 7.65
N LYS A 16 -17.14 -4.93 8.77
CA LYS A 16 -17.73 -3.69 9.29
C LYS A 16 -17.50 -2.52 8.33
N LYS A 17 -16.27 -2.31 7.85
CA LYS A 17 -15.94 -1.26 6.88
C LYS A 17 -16.74 -1.40 5.58
N LYS A 18 -16.91 -2.64 5.08
CA LYS A 18 -17.77 -2.91 3.91
C LYS A 18 -19.23 -2.55 4.15
N ARG A 19 -19.82 -2.96 5.28
CA ARG A 19 -21.21 -2.63 5.65
C ARG A 19 -21.43 -1.12 5.82
N ALA A 20 -20.43 -0.41 6.31
CA ALA A 20 -20.46 1.05 6.45
C ALA A 20 -20.31 1.79 5.11
N GLY A 21 -20.18 1.09 3.98
CA GLY A 21 -19.98 1.72 2.67
C GLY A 21 -18.62 2.40 2.51
N PHE A 22 -17.65 2.12 3.38
CA PHE A 22 -16.36 2.80 3.42
C PHE A 22 -15.58 2.68 2.09
N PHE A 23 -15.76 1.56 1.39
CA PHE A 23 -15.11 1.30 0.10
C PHE A 23 -15.99 1.67 -1.11
N ALA A 24 -17.21 2.20 -0.91
CA ALA A 24 -18.16 2.44 -2.01
C ALA A 24 -17.75 3.55 -2.99
N GLY A 25 -16.79 4.40 -2.59
CA GLY A 25 -16.23 5.49 -3.39
C GLY A 25 -14.76 5.28 -3.80
N LEU A 26 -14.18 4.10 -3.59
CA LEU A 26 -12.82 3.82 -4.06
C LEU A 26 -12.85 3.42 -5.54
N PRO A 27 -11.94 3.95 -6.38
CA PRO A 27 -11.90 3.64 -7.80
C PRO A 27 -11.52 2.17 -8.02
N GLY A 28 -12.40 1.37 -8.63
CA GLY A 28 -12.13 -0.06 -8.88
C GLY A 28 -13.32 -1.00 -9.10
N LYS A 29 -14.58 -0.54 -9.07
CA LYS A 29 -15.73 -1.43 -9.37
C LYS A 29 -15.62 -1.99 -10.79
N SER A 30 -15.30 -3.28 -10.89
CA SER A 30 -15.22 -4.06 -12.13
C SER A 30 -16.51 -3.95 -12.93
N GLY A 31 -16.47 -3.15 -14.00
CA GLY A 31 -17.40 -3.22 -15.11
C GLY A 31 -16.83 -4.20 -16.15
N ASN A 32 -17.65 -5.18 -16.53
CA ASN A 32 -17.33 -6.22 -17.49
C ASN A 32 -16.88 -5.60 -18.84
N LEU A 33 -15.62 -5.79 -19.24
CA LEU A 33 -15.12 -5.34 -20.54
C LEU A 33 -15.55 -6.34 -21.61
N ASN A 34 -16.62 -6.04 -22.33
CA ASN A 34 -16.92 -6.69 -23.61
C ASN A 34 -15.87 -6.24 -24.63
N LEU A 35 -15.07 -7.18 -25.13
CA LEU A 35 -14.17 -6.96 -26.27
C LEU A 35 -14.95 -7.15 -27.57
N PRO A 36 -15.11 -6.12 -28.42
CA PRO A 36 -15.60 -6.35 -29.78
C PRO A 36 -14.46 -6.93 -30.63
N GLY A 37 -14.76 -8.04 -31.31
CA GLY A 37 -13.87 -8.63 -32.31
C GLY A 37 -13.71 -7.72 -33.53
N GLY A 38 -12.50 -7.69 -34.10
CA GLY A 38 -12.20 -6.95 -35.31
C GLY A 38 -11.03 -7.58 -36.06
N SER A 39 -11.34 -8.25 -37.16
CA SER A 39 -10.42 -8.70 -38.21
C SER A 39 -10.20 -7.55 -39.20
N GLY A 40 -8.94 -7.23 -39.54
CA GLY A 40 -8.63 -6.29 -40.63
C GLY A 40 -7.13 -6.03 -40.79
N ASN A 41 -6.63 -6.16 -42.02
CA ASN A 41 -5.23 -6.15 -42.44
C ASN A 41 -4.53 -4.78 -42.32
N LEU A 42 -3.23 -4.78 -42.02
CA LEU A 42 -2.31 -3.62 -42.07
C LEU A 42 -1.80 -3.38 -43.51
N PRO A 43 -1.51 -2.12 -43.88
CA PRO A 43 -0.33 -1.82 -44.68
C PRO A 43 0.58 -0.78 -44.03
N GLY A 44 1.86 -0.87 -44.38
CA GLY A 44 2.98 -0.21 -43.73
C GLY A 44 3.17 1.27 -44.08
N GLY A 45 3.92 1.93 -43.19
CA GLY A 45 4.38 3.30 -43.29
C GLY A 45 4.36 3.95 -41.91
N SER A 46 5.53 4.10 -41.26
CA SER A 46 5.63 4.80 -39.97
C SER A 46 5.76 6.31 -40.19
N PRO A 47 4.87 7.15 -39.63
CA PRO A 47 5.16 8.56 -39.39
C PRO A 47 5.51 8.81 -37.91
N PRO A 48 6.25 9.89 -37.60
CA PRO A 48 6.71 10.20 -36.26
C PRO A 48 5.68 11.06 -35.50
N GLY A 49 5.39 10.66 -34.26
CA GLY A 49 4.54 11.40 -33.32
C GLY A 49 3.39 10.56 -32.78
N LEU A 50 2.94 10.90 -31.57
CA LEU A 50 1.84 10.29 -30.80
C LEU A 50 2.24 9.05 -30.00
N HIS A 51 2.64 9.26 -28.74
CA HIS A 51 2.48 8.22 -27.72
C HIS A 51 0.97 7.97 -27.59
N GLU A 52 0.48 6.97 -28.31
CA GLU A 52 -0.85 6.39 -28.12
C GLU A 52 -0.94 5.89 -26.68
N ASN A 53 -1.86 6.52 -25.92
CA ASN A 53 -2.27 6.00 -24.63
C ASN A 53 -2.94 4.65 -24.87
N LEU A 54 -2.30 3.58 -24.40
CA LEU A 54 -2.90 2.25 -24.34
C LEU A 54 -4.19 2.31 -23.50
N PRO A 55 -5.30 1.73 -23.98
CA PRO A 55 -6.56 1.71 -23.24
C PRO A 55 -6.42 0.71 -22.08
N GLY A 56 -6.24 1.21 -20.86
CA GLY A 56 -6.08 0.38 -19.66
C GLY A 56 -5.43 1.05 -18.44
N GLU A 57 -4.90 2.27 -18.58
CA GLU A 57 -4.27 3.06 -17.49
C GLU A 57 -5.31 3.62 -16.49
N GLY A 58 -6.10 2.73 -15.88
CA GLY A 58 -7.02 3.06 -14.80
C GLY A 58 -6.28 3.15 -13.47
N LEU A 59 -5.81 4.35 -13.11
CA LEU A 59 -5.51 4.87 -11.75
C LEU A 59 -4.59 4.06 -10.80
N PHE A 60 -4.24 2.82 -11.08
CA PHE A 60 -3.22 2.06 -10.37
C PHE A 60 -1.85 2.51 -10.85
N GLY A 61 -1.17 3.34 -10.04
CA GLY A 61 0.24 3.65 -10.28
C GLY A 61 0.57 5.09 -10.66
N ARG A 62 -0.31 6.07 -10.43
CA ARG A 62 0.16 7.46 -10.36
C ARG A 62 1.01 7.63 -9.10
N SER A 63 2.29 7.32 -9.25
CA SER A 63 3.35 7.83 -8.38
C SER A 63 3.12 9.34 -8.24
N LEU A 64 3.04 9.83 -7.01
CA LEU A 64 3.10 11.26 -6.78
C LEU A 64 4.38 11.78 -7.49
N PRO A 65 4.29 12.90 -8.22
CA PRO A 65 5.47 13.46 -8.88
C PRO A 65 6.57 13.71 -7.84
N GLY A 66 7.74 13.09 -8.02
CA GLY A 66 8.93 13.26 -7.17
C GLY A 66 9.27 12.12 -6.20
N GLY A 67 8.39 11.15 -5.97
CA GLY A 67 8.67 10.01 -5.07
C GLY A 67 9.47 8.88 -5.74
N LYS A 68 10.48 8.31 -5.05
CA LYS A 68 11.13 7.07 -5.50
C LYS A 68 10.15 5.90 -5.39
N ARG A 69 10.06 5.04 -6.41
CA ARG A 69 9.29 3.78 -6.33
C ARG A 69 9.88 2.87 -5.24
N PHE A 70 9.03 2.19 -4.46
CA PHE A 70 9.47 1.30 -3.37
C PHE A 70 10.54 0.28 -3.80
N ARG A 71 10.32 -0.42 -4.92
CA ARG A 71 11.30 -1.36 -5.49
C ARG A 71 12.64 -0.70 -5.82
N SER A 72 12.61 0.49 -6.43
CA SER A 72 13.81 1.21 -6.84
C SER A 72 14.62 1.69 -5.64
N ALA A 73 13.95 2.09 -4.55
CA ALA A 73 14.63 2.50 -3.32
C ALA A 73 15.42 1.35 -2.66
N LEU A 74 14.93 0.12 -2.77
CA LEU A 74 15.59 -1.07 -2.21
C LEU A 74 16.66 -1.69 -3.13
N ALA A 75 16.74 -1.24 -4.38
CA ALA A 75 17.68 -1.77 -5.37
C ALA A 75 19.04 -1.05 -5.37
N ALA A 76 19.24 -0.06 -4.48
CA ALA A 76 20.49 0.65 -4.38
C ALA A 76 21.64 -0.28 -3.92
N PRO A 77 22.88 -0.06 -4.37
CA PRO A 77 24.04 -0.82 -3.89
C PRO A 77 24.20 -0.71 -2.37
N GLY A 78 24.63 -1.80 -1.74
CA GLY A 78 24.82 -1.86 -0.28
C GLY A 78 23.59 -2.35 0.48
N ILE A 79 23.51 -2.02 1.77
CA ILE A 79 22.40 -2.44 2.64
C ILE A 79 21.28 -1.39 2.56
N SER A 80 20.11 -1.81 2.13
CA SER A 80 18.88 -1.00 2.18
C SER A 80 18.06 -1.36 3.41
N VAL A 81 17.76 -0.37 4.26
CA VAL A 81 16.96 -0.55 5.48
C VAL A 81 15.53 -0.05 5.26
N VAL A 82 14.55 -0.91 5.55
CA VAL A 82 13.14 -0.50 5.72
C VAL A 82 12.88 -0.29 7.21
N ALA A 83 12.80 0.97 7.64
CA ALA A 83 12.62 1.31 9.05
C ALA A 83 11.13 1.27 9.44
N GLU A 84 10.78 0.65 10.57
CA GLU A 84 9.39 0.36 10.93
C GLU A 84 8.86 1.26 12.05
N VAL A 85 7.78 2.00 11.75
CA VAL A 85 6.99 2.75 12.72
C VAL A 85 6.03 1.79 13.43
N LYS A 86 6.34 1.41 14.67
CA LYS A 86 5.58 0.43 15.46
C LYS A 86 5.44 0.82 16.93
N ARG A 87 4.20 0.94 17.42
CA ARG A 87 3.90 1.25 18.82
C ARG A 87 3.87 0.02 19.72
N ALA A 88 3.29 -1.08 19.25
CA ALA A 88 3.10 -2.29 20.04
C ALA A 88 3.27 -3.56 19.20
N SER A 89 3.34 -4.71 19.88
CA SER A 89 3.20 -6.02 19.25
C SER A 89 2.54 -7.01 20.20
N PRO A 90 1.89 -8.08 19.70
CA PRO A 90 1.30 -9.10 20.57
C PRO A 90 2.29 -9.75 21.53
N SER A 91 3.54 -9.95 21.10
CA SER A 91 4.56 -10.66 21.88
C SER A 91 5.27 -9.78 22.90
N ARG A 92 5.35 -8.47 22.68
CA ARG A 92 6.07 -7.53 23.57
C ARG A 92 5.18 -6.47 24.22
N GLY A 93 3.87 -6.48 23.95
CA GLY A 93 2.97 -5.43 24.42
C GLY A 93 3.34 -4.06 23.82
N LEU A 94 3.24 -3.00 24.63
CA LEU A 94 3.60 -1.64 24.22
C LEU A 94 5.12 -1.49 24.17
N ILE A 95 5.66 -1.19 22.99
CA ILE A 95 7.10 -1.09 22.72
C ILE A 95 7.56 0.37 22.83
N ALA A 96 6.81 1.28 22.23
CA ALA A 96 7.15 2.70 22.15
C ALA A 96 5.94 3.54 22.59
N PRO A 97 5.72 3.68 23.91
CA PRO A 97 4.66 4.55 24.44
C PRO A 97 4.89 5.99 23.98
N GLY A 98 3.83 6.66 23.52
CA GLY A 98 3.92 8.05 23.06
C GLY A 98 4.62 8.25 21.71
N LEU A 99 4.88 7.17 20.95
CA LEU A 99 5.45 7.29 19.61
C LEU A 99 4.57 8.17 18.71
N ASP A 100 5.20 9.22 18.20
CA ASP A 100 4.70 10.09 17.14
C ASP A 100 5.17 9.52 15.79
N PRO A 101 4.24 9.10 14.91
CA PRO A 101 4.58 8.44 13.65
C PRO A 101 5.33 9.37 12.70
N VAL A 102 4.98 10.67 12.70
CA VAL A 102 5.59 11.68 11.82
C VAL A 102 7.00 11.97 12.26
N LYS A 103 7.22 12.27 13.55
CA LYS A 103 8.58 12.54 14.06
C LYS A 103 9.50 11.33 13.87
N THR A 104 8.97 10.13 14.07
CA THR A 104 9.72 8.89 13.87
C THR A 104 10.10 8.69 12.39
N ALA A 105 9.17 8.93 11.47
CA ALA A 105 9.42 8.83 10.04
C ALA A 105 10.48 9.83 9.54
N VAL A 106 10.39 11.09 9.96
CA VAL A 106 11.40 12.12 9.63
C VAL A 106 12.77 11.70 10.15
N LEU A 107 12.85 11.22 11.39
CA LEU A 107 14.11 10.74 11.95
C LEU A 107 14.69 9.55 11.14
N TYR A 108 13.86 8.62 10.71
CA TYR A 108 14.32 7.51 9.86
C TYR A 108 14.86 7.98 8.51
N GLU A 109 14.20 8.96 7.89
CA GLU A 109 14.67 9.57 6.64
C GLU A 109 16.01 10.29 6.81
N GLU A 110 16.14 11.12 7.85
CA GLU A 110 17.38 11.83 8.17
C GLU A 110 18.56 10.88 8.47
N ASN A 111 18.27 9.68 8.97
CA ASN A 111 19.28 8.66 9.30
C ASN A 111 19.46 7.60 8.19
N GLY A 112 18.98 7.87 6.98
CA GLY A 112 19.32 7.08 5.80
C GLY A 112 18.49 5.81 5.58
N ALA A 113 17.28 5.73 6.13
CA ALA A 113 16.35 4.67 5.75
C ALA A 113 16.08 4.72 4.22
N ALA A 114 16.00 3.56 3.59
CA ALA A 114 15.67 3.45 2.17
C ALA A 114 14.15 3.53 1.95
N ALA A 115 13.37 3.06 2.92
CA ALA A 115 11.92 3.11 2.92
C ALA A 115 11.39 3.06 4.37
N ILE A 116 10.12 3.39 4.53
CA ILE A 116 9.43 3.35 5.83
C ILE A 116 8.34 2.29 5.77
N SER A 117 8.25 1.45 6.80
CA SER A 117 7.10 0.57 7.02
C SER A 117 6.24 1.15 8.14
N VAL A 118 4.94 1.26 7.92
CA VAL A 118 3.99 1.78 8.90
C VAL A 118 2.98 0.71 9.24
N LEU A 119 2.88 0.35 10.52
CA LEU A 119 1.82 -0.54 11.00
C LEU A 119 0.47 0.18 10.89
N THR A 120 -0.48 -0.42 10.18
CA THR A 120 -1.86 0.10 10.09
C THR A 120 -2.87 -0.73 10.86
N GLU A 121 -2.44 -1.84 11.47
CA GLU A 121 -3.29 -2.69 12.29
C GLU A 121 -3.55 -2.05 13.68
N GLU A 122 -4.82 -1.82 13.99
CA GLU A 122 -5.22 -1.00 15.13
C GLU A 122 -5.18 -1.75 16.47
N LYS A 123 -5.65 -3.00 16.52
CA LYS A 123 -5.93 -3.67 17.79
C LYS A 123 -4.68 -4.20 18.50
N PHE A 124 -3.83 -4.89 17.75
CA PHE A 124 -2.68 -5.62 18.29
C PHE A 124 -1.38 -4.83 18.15
N PHE A 125 -1.25 -4.01 17.11
CA PHE A 125 -0.05 -3.19 16.87
C PHE A 125 -0.23 -1.73 17.26
N ARG A 126 -1.47 -1.29 17.54
CA ARG A 126 -1.81 0.12 17.85
C ARG A 126 -1.34 1.07 16.76
N GLY A 127 -1.42 0.64 15.52
CA GLY A 127 -1.20 1.46 14.33
C GLY A 127 -2.51 2.04 13.81
N GLY A 128 -2.49 2.57 12.60
CA GLY A 128 -3.70 2.99 11.92
C GLY A 128 -3.44 3.55 10.53
N ILE A 129 -4.48 3.54 9.69
CA ILE A 129 -4.39 4.08 8.33
C ILE A 129 -4.09 5.60 8.31
N HIS A 130 -4.44 6.31 9.38
CA HIS A 130 -4.12 7.73 9.54
C HIS A 130 -2.62 7.97 9.77
N ASP A 131 -1.92 7.04 10.43
CA ASP A 131 -0.47 7.11 10.60
C ASP A 131 0.23 7.01 9.24
N LEU A 132 -0.22 6.08 8.39
CA LEU A 132 0.29 5.92 7.04
C LEU A 132 0.15 7.22 6.24
N ARG A 133 -1.04 7.84 6.27
CA ARG A 133 -1.29 9.14 5.61
C ARG A 133 -0.39 10.24 6.14
N ALA A 134 -0.21 10.31 7.46
CA ALA A 134 0.61 11.34 8.09
C ALA A 134 2.10 11.16 7.73
N VAL A 135 2.61 9.93 7.79
CA VAL A 135 3.98 9.60 7.39
C VAL A 135 4.21 9.90 5.91
N LYS A 136 3.29 9.49 5.02
CA LYS A 136 3.42 9.75 3.59
C LYS A 136 3.46 11.24 3.25
N LYS A 137 2.76 12.08 4.01
CA LYS A 137 2.79 13.54 3.82
C LYS A 137 4.08 14.19 4.34
N ALA A 138 4.72 13.58 5.33
CA ALA A 138 5.87 14.16 6.03
C ALA A 138 7.23 13.69 5.51
N SER A 139 7.28 12.57 4.78
CA SER A 139 8.52 11.96 4.28
C SER A 139 8.54 11.84 2.76
N THR A 140 9.73 11.98 2.16
CA THR A 140 9.92 11.73 0.72
C THR A 140 10.21 10.26 0.39
N LEU A 141 10.46 9.44 1.42
CA LEU A 141 10.71 8.02 1.27
C LEU A 141 9.45 7.25 0.86
N PRO A 142 9.60 6.13 0.13
CA PRO A 142 8.47 5.26 -0.15
C PRO A 142 8.00 4.56 1.12
N VAL A 143 6.69 4.36 1.23
CA VAL A 143 6.02 3.89 2.44
C VAL A 143 5.29 2.58 2.17
N LEU A 144 5.63 1.55 2.95
CA LEU A 144 4.95 0.26 3.01
C LEU A 144 3.83 0.29 4.05
N ALA A 145 2.60 0.01 3.63
CA ALA A 145 1.50 -0.29 4.54
C ALA A 145 1.67 -1.73 5.08
N LYS A 146 1.93 -1.84 6.38
CA LYS A 146 2.16 -3.12 7.05
C LYS A 146 0.92 -3.52 7.85
N ASP A 147 0.20 -4.48 7.31
CA ASP A 147 -1.03 -5.03 7.87
C ASP A 147 -1.23 -6.48 7.39
N PHE A 148 -2.34 -7.07 7.83
CA PHE A 148 -2.86 -8.35 7.36
C PHE A 148 -3.89 -8.07 6.24
N PHE A 149 -3.41 -8.06 5.01
CA PHE A 149 -4.25 -7.89 3.81
C PHE A 149 -4.94 -9.22 3.49
N LEU A 150 -6.26 -9.27 3.65
CA LEU A 150 -7.11 -10.43 3.40
C LEU A 150 -8.01 -10.24 2.17
N GLU A 151 -8.30 -8.99 1.81
CA GLU A 151 -9.25 -8.65 0.74
C GLU A 151 -8.76 -7.47 -0.12
N PRO A 152 -9.12 -7.42 -1.42
CA PRO A 152 -8.70 -6.35 -2.33
C PRO A 152 -9.06 -4.93 -1.86
N CYS A 153 -10.21 -4.75 -1.20
CA CYS A 153 -10.62 -3.44 -0.70
C CYS A 153 -9.63 -2.82 0.30
N GLN A 154 -8.87 -3.63 1.03
CA GLN A 154 -7.80 -3.14 1.91
C GLN A 154 -6.62 -2.58 1.12
N ILE A 155 -6.34 -3.16 -0.06
CA ILE A 155 -5.30 -2.67 -0.98
C ILE A 155 -5.70 -1.28 -1.49
N GLU A 156 -6.96 -1.11 -1.89
CA GLU A 156 -7.49 0.18 -2.31
C GLU A 156 -7.44 1.23 -1.18
N GLU A 157 -7.78 0.84 0.05
CA GLU A 157 -7.66 1.73 1.22
C GLU A 157 -6.20 2.15 1.49
N ALA A 158 -5.25 1.21 1.42
CA ALA A 158 -3.83 1.50 1.58
C ALA A 158 -3.30 2.41 0.46
N ALA A 159 -3.66 2.12 -0.79
CA ALA A 159 -3.29 2.94 -1.94
C ALA A 159 -3.89 4.36 -1.83
N GLY A 160 -5.17 4.49 -1.48
CA GLY A 160 -5.83 5.78 -1.24
C GLY A 160 -5.27 6.55 -0.03
N ALA A 161 -4.58 5.86 0.89
CA ALA A 161 -3.83 6.46 1.98
C ALA A 161 -2.37 6.79 1.62
N GLY A 162 -1.94 6.48 0.39
CA GLY A 162 -0.63 6.84 -0.16
C GLY A 162 0.45 5.78 0.02
N ALA A 163 0.10 4.53 0.29
CA ALA A 163 1.06 3.42 0.30
C ALA A 163 1.73 3.24 -1.08
N ASP A 164 3.04 3.07 -1.09
CA ASP A 164 3.82 2.70 -2.28
C ASP A 164 4.00 1.18 -2.39
N ALA A 165 3.76 0.45 -1.29
CA ALA A 165 3.77 -1.01 -1.22
C ALA A 165 2.83 -1.52 -0.12
N ILE A 166 2.43 -2.79 -0.22
CA ILE A 166 1.68 -3.52 0.80
C ILE A 166 2.41 -4.82 1.19
N LEU A 167 2.11 -5.33 2.38
CA LEU A 167 2.60 -6.63 2.84
C LEU A 167 1.63 -7.75 2.44
N LEU A 168 2.11 -8.76 1.71
CA LEU A 168 1.40 -10.01 1.49
C LEU A 168 2.07 -11.13 2.30
N ILE A 169 1.30 -11.84 3.11
CA ILE A 169 1.79 -12.93 3.96
C ILE A 169 1.31 -14.25 3.36
N MET A 170 2.23 -15.03 2.78
CA MET A 170 1.87 -16.28 2.10
C MET A 170 1.09 -17.26 3.00
N ALA A 171 1.38 -17.28 4.31
CA ALA A 171 0.71 -18.17 5.26
C ALA A 171 -0.78 -17.86 5.49
N ILE A 172 -1.28 -16.70 5.06
CA ILE A 172 -2.69 -16.29 5.28
C ILE A 172 -3.49 -16.15 3.98
N LEU A 173 -2.84 -16.39 2.83
CA LEU A 173 -3.45 -16.29 1.51
C LEU A 173 -3.78 -17.69 0.99
N SER A 174 -4.96 -17.83 0.36
CA SER A 174 -5.32 -19.03 -0.38
C SER A 174 -4.59 -19.07 -1.72
N ARG A 175 -4.35 -20.28 -2.24
CA ARG A 175 -3.83 -20.51 -3.58
C ARG A 175 -4.86 -20.24 -4.66
#